data_AF-A0A524BJE4-F1
#
_entry.id   AF-A0A524BJE4-F1
#
_cell.length_a   1.000
_cell.length_b   1.000
_cell.length_c   1.000
_cell.angle_alpha   90.00
_cell.angle_beta   90.00
_cell.angle_gamma   90.00
#
_symmetry.space_group_name_H-M   'P 1'
#
loop_
_entity.id
_entity.type
_entity.pdbx_description
1 polymer ?
#
loop_
_entity_poly.entity_id
_entity_poly.type
_entity_poly.pdbx_seq_one_letter_code
_entity_poly.pdbx_strand_id
1 'polypeptide(L)'
;MTSVRPLLVGLLALPLVLSACSSGSSGSAGSESAAASSADAGAVASVSQCAPGPPAASPLSITDYPNDNDYDGFVGAIYNDSDKPVLAWLVTGNTEGTKCEIPAKGRAAYAVSLPSDIETYIRVGPPGEQQPYANLSIEDPDIGEPSWYLTTPVNPYKSCGSVFEGQNQTFGEGSESGVKDNLGYGNGQGKYKIKRYDDDDKIARQWTGVNNWKVDDWIRADFWVLEQPYC
;
A
#
# COMPACT_ATOMS: atom_id res chain seq x y z
N MET A 1 -71.98 -17.65 12.85
CA MET A 1 -72.35 -16.25 12.55
C MET A 1 -71.08 -15.51 12.14
N THR A 2 -71.15 -14.57 11.18
CA THR A 2 -70.11 -13.59 10.76
C THR A 2 -68.73 -14.14 10.36
N SER A 3 -68.05 -13.67 9.30
CA SER A 3 -68.43 -12.76 8.20
C SER A 3 -67.52 -13.05 6.99
N VAL A 4 -67.97 -12.72 5.78
CA VAL A 4 -67.21 -12.89 4.52
C VAL A 4 -66.89 -11.50 3.94
N ARG A 5 -65.70 -11.29 3.37
CA ARG A 5 -65.45 -10.53 2.10
C ARG A 5 -63.94 -10.50 1.72
N PRO A 6 -63.59 -10.21 0.43
CA PRO A 6 -62.42 -10.84 -0.21
C PRO A 6 -61.49 -9.89 -1.00
N LEU A 7 -60.53 -10.52 -1.72
CA LEU A 7 -59.84 -10.07 -2.95
C LEU A 7 -58.97 -8.79 -2.93
N LEU A 8 -57.76 -8.92 -3.47
CA LEU A 8 -57.51 -8.43 -4.83
C LEU A 8 -56.42 -9.23 -5.55
N VAL A 9 -56.51 -9.29 -6.88
CA VAL A 9 -55.55 -9.93 -7.79
C VAL A 9 -54.81 -8.83 -8.55
N GLY A 10 -53.49 -8.98 -8.73
CA GLY A 10 -52.67 -8.09 -9.57
C GLY A 10 -51.83 -8.92 -10.55
N LEU A 11 -52.16 -8.83 -11.83
CA LEU A 11 -51.56 -9.63 -12.90
C LEU A 11 -51.09 -8.69 -14.03
N LEU A 12 -49.78 -8.66 -14.31
CA LEU A 12 -49.16 -8.03 -15.47
C LEU A 12 -47.89 -8.86 -15.80
N ALA A 13 -47.84 -9.69 -16.85
CA ALA A 13 -47.94 -9.41 -18.30
C ALA A 13 -46.62 -8.87 -18.91
N LEU A 14 -45.78 -9.81 -19.37
CA LEU A 14 -44.79 -9.62 -20.46
C LEU A 14 -45.52 -9.40 -21.80
N PRO A 15 -44.93 -8.73 -22.81
CA PRO A 15 -44.25 -9.48 -23.89
C PRO A 15 -43.11 -8.79 -24.72
N LEU A 16 -42.19 -9.64 -25.23
CA LEU A 16 -41.53 -9.72 -26.58
C LEU A 16 -40.77 -8.50 -27.22
N VAL A 17 -39.49 -8.61 -27.66
CA VAL A 17 -38.93 -9.14 -28.96
C VAL A 17 -39.35 -8.30 -30.19
N LEU A 18 -38.52 -7.84 -31.16
CA LEU A 18 -37.34 -8.35 -31.93
C LEU A 18 -35.96 -7.73 -31.52
N SER A 19 -34.74 -8.02 -32.05
CA SER A 19 -34.13 -8.68 -33.25
C SER A 19 -33.75 -7.82 -34.47
N ALA A 20 -32.44 -7.60 -34.72
CA ALA A 20 -31.85 -7.37 -36.06
C ALA A 20 -30.31 -7.55 -36.08
N CYS A 21 -29.81 -8.47 -36.91
CA CYS A 21 -28.44 -8.44 -37.44
C CYS A 21 -28.50 -8.05 -38.93
N SER A 22 -27.58 -7.23 -39.41
CA SER A 22 -27.28 -7.17 -40.85
C SER A 22 -25.84 -6.72 -41.13
N SER A 23 -25.14 -7.52 -41.92
CA SER A 23 -23.87 -7.18 -42.55
C SER A 23 -24.15 -6.64 -43.96
N GLY A 24 -23.46 -5.60 -44.42
CA GLY A 24 -23.63 -5.05 -45.77
C GLY A 24 -22.65 -3.92 -46.08
N SER A 25 -22.18 -3.82 -47.34
CA SER A 25 -20.99 -3.05 -47.71
C SER A 25 -21.25 -1.89 -48.69
N SER A 26 -20.25 -1.00 -48.79
CA SER A 26 -19.94 -0.05 -49.88
C SER A 26 -20.68 1.29 -49.98
N GLY A 27 -19.89 2.38 -50.06
CA GLY A 27 -20.35 3.76 -50.30
C GLY A 27 -19.31 4.80 -49.88
N SER A 28 -18.43 5.23 -50.79
CA SER A 28 -17.37 6.22 -50.51
C SER A 28 -17.86 7.67 -50.53
N ALA A 29 -17.45 8.49 -49.56
CA ALA A 29 -16.98 9.89 -49.75
C ALA A 29 -16.68 10.57 -48.40
N GLY A 30 -15.66 11.46 -48.36
CA GLY A 30 -15.61 12.56 -47.39
C GLY A 30 -14.67 12.41 -46.19
N SER A 31 -13.41 12.82 -46.40
CA SER A 31 -12.40 13.28 -45.45
C SER A 31 -12.78 13.50 -43.98
N GLU A 32 -11.96 12.96 -43.06
CA GLU A 32 -11.11 13.81 -42.21
C GLU A 32 -9.92 13.01 -41.62
N SER A 33 -8.84 13.72 -41.28
CA SER A 33 -7.53 13.14 -41.01
C SER A 33 -7.45 12.39 -39.68
N ALA A 34 -7.38 11.05 -39.73
CA ALA A 34 -6.78 10.28 -38.64
C ALA A 34 -5.25 10.47 -38.68
N ALA A 35 -4.76 11.50 -37.98
CA ALA A 35 -3.34 11.64 -37.72
C ALA A 35 -2.87 10.43 -36.90
N ALA A 36 -1.99 9.61 -37.48
CA ALA A 36 -1.27 8.58 -36.75
C ALA A 36 -0.23 9.26 -35.84
N SER A 37 -0.69 9.80 -34.72
CA SER A 37 0.17 10.43 -33.73
C SER A 37 1.03 9.38 -33.04
N SER A 38 2.32 9.41 -33.38
CA SER A 38 3.47 9.00 -32.56
C SER A 38 3.35 7.71 -31.75
N ALA A 39 4.13 6.71 -32.16
CA ALA A 39 4.54 5.63 -31.25
C ALA A 39 5.06 6.23 -29.93
N ASP A 40 4.46 5.80 -28.82
CA ASP A 40 4.78 6.33 -27.50
C ASP A 40 6.23 5.99 -27.13
N ALA A 41 7.01 7.02 -26.78
CA ALA A 41 8.44 6.91 -26.60
C ALA A 41 8.76 6.39 -25.20
N GLY A 42 8.83 5.06 -25.08
CA GLY A 42 9.18 4.39 -23.82
C GLY A 42 7.94 4.05 -23.01
N ALA A 43 7.36 2.89 -23.32
CA ALA A 43 6.49 2.19 -22.39
C ALA A 43 7.29 1.84 -21.13
N VAL A 44 7.26 2.74 -20.13
CA VAL A 44 7.76 2.47 -18.78
C VAL A 44 7.03 1.22 -18.31
N ALA A 45 7.78 0.19 -17.89
CA ALA A 45 7.19 -1.07 -17.47
C ALA A 45 6.09 -0.78 -16.43
N SER A 46 4.86 -1.22 -16.71
CA SER A 46 3.70 -0.84 -15.90
C SER A 46 3.88 -1.34 -14.48
N VAL A 47 4.17 -0.41 -13.57
CA VAL A 47 4.27 -0.71 -12.13
C VAL A 47 2.90 -1.18 -11.67
N SER A 48 2.84 -2.34 -11.02
CA SER A 48 1.57 -2.90 -10.54
C SER A 48 1.02 -2.02 -9.41
N GLN A 49 -0.29 -1.89 -9.31
CA GLN A 49 -0.90 -1.22 -8.16
C GLN A 49 -0.78 -2.11 -6.91
N CYS A 50 -0.43 -1.54 -5.77
CA CYS A 50 -0.38 -2.27 -4.50
C CYS A 50 -1.77 -2.74 -4.06
N ALA A 51 -1.85 -3.87 -3.34
CA ALA A 51 -3.11 -4.36 -2.78
C ALA A 51 -3.64 -3.40 -1.68
N PRO A 52 -4.87 -2.86 -1.78
CA PRO A 52 -5.33 -1.74 -0.95
C PRO A 52 -5.92 -2.13 0.41
N GLY A 53 -5.85 -3.40 0.80
CA GLY A 53 -6.44 -3.91 2.03
C GLY A 53 -6.02 -5.34 2.34
N PRO A 54 -6.33 -5.82 3.55
CA PRO A 54 -5.92 -7.15 4.01
C PRO A 54 -6.64 -8.30 3.27
N PRO A 55 -6.00 -9.47 3.13
CA PRO A 55 -4.62 -9.75 3.51
C PRO A 55 -3.63 -8.99 2.61
N ALA A 56 -2.48 -8.61 3.17
CA ALA A 56 -1.39 -8.04 2.42
C ALA A 56 -0.91 -9.03 1.34
N ALA A 57 -0.47 -8.48 0.21
CA ALA A 57 -0.04 -9.28 -0.93
C ALA A 57 1.31 -8.78 -1.45
N SER A 58 1.97 -9.63 -2.25
CA SER A 58 3.17 -9.25 -2.98
C SER A 58 2.94 -7.94 -3.77
N PRO A 59 3.87 -6.97 -3.72
CA PRO A 59 5.23 -7.08 -3.19
C PRO A 59 5.42 -6.63 -1.72
N LEU A 60 4.34 -6.27 -1.01
CA LEU A 60 4.41 -5.76 0.37
C LEU A 60 4.06 -6.82 1.43
N SER A 61 4.21 -8.10 1.09
CA SER A 61 3.99 -9.21 2.01
C SER A 61 5.20 -10.15 2.01
N ILE A 62 5.81 -10.33 3.19
CA ILE A 62 6.82 -11.36 3.47
C ILE A 62 6.34 -12.08 4.74
N THR A 63 5.60 -13.17 4.52
CA THR A 63 5.02 -14.03 5.58
C THR A 63 5.48 -15.48 5.45
N ASP A 64 6.55 -15.72 4.67
CA ASP A 64 6.94 -17.06 4.18
C ASP A 64 7.81 -17.86 5.17
N TYR A 65 8.08 -17.32 6.36
CA TYR A 65 8.73 -18.01 7.49
C TYR A 65 7.78 -18.36 8.67
N PRO A 66 6.50 -18.77 8.45
CA PRO A 66 5.46 -18.82 9.49
C PRO A 66 5.60 -20.02 10.45
N ASN A 67 6.78 -20.65 10.50
CA ASN A 67 7.09 -21.83 11.31
C ASN A 67 8.38 -21.67 12.13
N ASP A 68 9.18 -20.64 11.87
CA ASP A 68 10.38 -20.34 12.64
C ASP A 68 10.00 -19.50 13.88
N ASN A 69 10.74 -19.62 14.98
CA ASN A 69 10.41 -18.98 16.26
C ASN A 69 11.05 -17.60 16.44
N ASP A 70 12.04 -17.27 15.62
CA ASP A 70 12.89 -16.08 15.79
C ASP A 70 12.40 -14.92 14.90
N TYR A 71 11.08 -14.82 14.71
CA TYR A 71 10.42 -13.98 13.68
C TYR A 71 9.18 -13.26 14.24
N ASP A 72 9.43 -12.18 14.96
CA ASP A 72 8.44 -11.12 15.17
C ASP A 72 8.05 -10.48 13.83
N GLY A 73 7.05 -9.60 13.84
CA GLY A 73 6.59 -8.97 12.62
C GLY A 73 5.54 -7.91 12.84
N PHE A 74 5.23 -7.19 11.76
CA PHE A 74 4.32 -6.06 11.82
C PHE A 74 3.41 -6.00 10.60
N VAL A 75 2.18 -5.54 10.82
CA VAL A 75 1.13 -5.37 9.82
C VAL A 75 0.57 -3.95 9.81
N GLY A 76 0.00 -3.55 8.69
CA GLY A 76 -0.81 -2.35 8.62
C GLY A 76 -0.87 -1.76 7.22
N ALA A 77 -1.28 -0.51 7.11
CA ALA A 77 -1.42 0.17 5.84
C ALA A 77 -0.48 1.38 5.68
N ILE A 78 0.07 1.50 4.48
CA ILE A 78 0.69 2.73 3.96
C ILE A 78 -0.42 3.53 3.27
N TYR A 79 -0.82 4.65 3.86
CA TYR A 79 -1.76 5.62 3.28
C TYR A 79 -0.98 6.69 2.52
N ASN A 80 -1.38 6.96 1.29
CA ASN A 80 -0.84 8.06 0.51
C ASN A 80 -1.78 9.27 0.62
N ASP A 81 -1.68 10.00 1.73
CA ASP A 81 -2.44 11.22 1.97
C ASP A 81 -1.98 12.41 1.10
N SER A 82 -0.91 12.26 0.31
CA SER A 82 -0.45 13.26 -0.64
C SER A 82 -1.33 13.35 -1.90
N ASP A 83 -1.13 14.39 -2.72
CA ASP A 83 -1.88 14.62 -3.97
C ASP A 83 -1.25 13.93 -5.21
N LYS A 84 -0.23 13.09 -5.02
CA LYS A 84 0.53 12.41 -6.09
C LYS A 84 0.68 10.92 -5.77
N PRO A 85 0.74 10.01 -6.76
CA PRO A 85 1.06 8.60 -6.52
C PRO A 85 2.45 8.46 -5.88
N VAL A 86 2.64 7.43 -5.05
CA VAL A 86 3.94 7.00 -4.51
C VAL A 86 4.23 5.57 -4.94
N LEU A 87 5.52 5.22 -5.04
CA LEU A 87 5.94 3.82 -5.12
C LEU A 87 6.28 3.31 -3.74
N ALA A 88 5.85 2.09 -3.44
CA ALA A 88 6.19 1.34 -2.23
C ALA A 88 6.85 0.00 -2.60
N TRP A 89 7.87 -0.40 -1.84
CA TRP A 89 8.53 -1.70 -1.98
C TRP A 89 9.23 -2.12 -0.68
N LEU A 90 9.42 -3.42 -0.51
CA LEU A 90 10.23 -3.96 0.57
C LEU A 90 11.71 -4.04 0.17
N VAL A 91 12.58 -3.91 1.15
CA VAL A 91 14.02 -4.21 1.03
C VAL A 91 14.42 -5.09 2.19
N THR A 92 15.05 -6.23 1.91
CA THR A 92 15.47 -7.22 2.92
C THR A 92 16.90 -7.63 2.61
N GLY A 93 17.82 -7.43 3.56
CA GLY A 93 19.22 -7.84 3.42
C GLY A 93 19.90 -7.28 2.17
N ASN A 94 19.68 -5.99 1.88
CA ASN A 94 20.11 -5.28 0.65
C ASN A 94 19.43 -5.73 -0.68
N THR A 95 18.47 -6.65 -0.65
CA THR A 95 17.71 -7.05 -1.85
C THR A 95 16.45 -6.19 -1.98
N GLU A 96 16.30 -5.47 -3.09
CA GLU A 96 15.08 -4.71 -3.37
C GLU A 96 13.98 -5.61 -3.97
N GLY A 97 12.79 -5.58 -3.36
CA GLY A 97 11.58 -6.18 -3.90
C GLY A 97 11.02 -5.43 -5.11
N THR A 98 10.03 -6.03 -5.76
CA THR A 98 9.30 -5.37 -6.86
C THR A 98 8.56 -4.14 -6.33
N LYS A 99 8.54 -3.06 -7.11
CA LYS A 99 7.81 -1.83 -6.77
C LYS A 99 6.33 -1.97 -7.10
N CYS A 100 5.47 -1.44 -6.26
CA CYS A 100 4.06 -1.24 -6.57
C CYS A 100 3.66 0.22 -6.34
N GLU A 101 2.63 0.69 -7.04
CA GLU A 101 2.11 2.06 -6.91
C GLU A 101 0.95 2.13 -5.89
N ILE A 102 1.01 3.15 -5.04
CA ILE A 102 -0.11 3.60 -4.20
C ILE A 102 -0.64 4.92 -4.79
N PRO A 103 -1.84 4.93 -5.39
CA PRO A 103 -2.44 6.15 -5.95
C PRO A 103 -2.58 7.27 -4.92
N ALA A 104 -2.67 8.52 -5.39
CA ALA A 104 -2.99 9.66 -4.53
C ALA A 104 -4.31 9.43 -3.77
N LYS A 105 -4.32 9.70 -2.46
CA LYS A 105 -5.41 9.37 -1.50
C LYS A 105 -5.76 7.88 -1.43
N GLY A 106 -4.92 7.01 -1.99
CA GLY A 106 -5.01 5.56 -1.89
C GLY A 106 -4.29 5.02 -0.66
N ARG A 107 -4.27 3.70 -0.52
CA ARG A 107 -3.46 2.99 0.47
C ARG A 107 -2.99 1.65 -0.06
N ALA A 108 -2.01 1.05 0.61
CA ALA A 108 -1.61 -0.34 0.44
C ALA A 108 -1.57 -1.05 1.79
N ALA A 109 -1.97 -2.33 1.84
CA ALA A 109 -1.72 -3.19 2.98
C ALA A 109 -0.34 -3.84 2.87
N TYR A 110 0.32 -3.98 4.01
CA TYR A 110 1.59 -4.69 4.14
C TYR A 110 1.54 -5.68 5.32
N ALA A 111 2.39 -6.70 5.26
CA ALA A 111 2.66 -7.65 6.34
C ALA A 111 4.11 -8.11 6.24
N VAL A 112 4.93 -7.83 7.25
CA VAL A 112 6.38 -8.04 7.19
C VAL A 112 6.81 -8.83 8.42
N SER A 113 7.25 -10.06 8.19
CA SER A 113 8.03 -10.83 9.16
C SER A 113 9.47 -10.31 9.16
N LEU A 114 10.02 -10.08 10.35
CA LEU A 114 11.40 -9.63 10.55
C LEU A 114 12.29 -10.82 10.90
N PRO A 115 13.23 -11.24 10.04
CA PRO A 115 14.30 -12.12 10.47
C PRO A 115 15.23 -11.30 11.38
N SER A 116 15.44 -11.74 12.62
CA SER A 116 16.27 -11.03 13.63
C SER A 116 17.68 -10.64 13.15
N ASP A 117 18.27 -11.44 12.26
CA ASP A 117 19.60 -11.19 11.64
C ASP A 117 19.56 -10.36 10.33
N ILE A 118 18.37 -10.01 9.79
CA ILE A 118 18.24 -9.41 8.45
C ILE A 118 17.40 -8.13 8.47
N GLU A 119 18.13 -7.01 8.42
CA GLU A 119 17.61 -5.66 8.23
C GLU A 119 16.56 -5.60 7.09
N THR A 120 15.35 -5.15 7.44
CA THR A 120 14.20 -5.10 6.54
C THR A 120 13.46 -3.77 6.65
N TYR A 121 13.14 -3.17 5.50
CA TYR A 121 12.53 -1.84 5.39
C TYR A 121 11.35 -1.82 4.43
N ILE A 122 10.39 -0.94 4.71
CA ILE A 122 9.43 -0.43 3.71
C ILE A 122 10.02 0.86 3.11
N ARG A 123 10.29 0.88 1.82
CA ARG A 123 10.65 2.10 1.09
C ARG A 123 9.43 2.77 0.48
N VAL A 124 9.35 4.09 0.60
CA VAL A 124 8.30 4.89 -0.04
C VAL A 124 8.88 6.18 -0.65
N GLY A 125 8.51 6.49 -1.90
CA GLY A 125 8.99 7.68 -2.61
C GLY A 125 8.18 8.04 -3.87
N PRO A 126 8.50 9.14 -4.58
CA PRO A 126 7.85 9.49 -5.83
C PRO A 126 8.18 8.48 -6.95
N PRO A 127 7.32 8.35 -7.98
CA PRO A 127 7.63 7.53 -9.16
C PRO A 127 8.85 8.06 -9.94
N GLY A 128 9.76 7.14 -10.29
CA GLY A 128 10.94 7.40 -11.10
C GLY A 128 12.23 6.87 -10.45
N GLU A 129 13.15 6.33 -11.25
CA GLU A 129 14.33 5.62 -10.72
C GLU A 129 15.30 6.50 -9.94
N GLN A 130 15.37 7.79 -10.24
CA GLN A 130 16.32 8.74 -9.62
C GLN A 130 15.70 9.57 -8.49
N GLN A 131 14.44 9.32 -8.15
CA GLN A 131 13.73 10.04 -7.09
C GLN A 131 14.19 9.57 -5.70
N PRO A 132 14.15 10.45 -4.69
CA PRO A 132 14.42 10.03 -3.32
C PRO A 132 13.31 9.15 -2.76
N TYR A 133 13.67 8.33 -1.79
CA TYR A 133 12.73 7.56 -0.97
C TYR A 133 13.14 7.65 0.50
N ALA A 134 12.14 7.55 1.38
CA ALA A 134 12.37 7.28 2.80
C ALA A 134 12.37 5.76 3.02
N ASN A 135 13.24 5.27 3.90
CA ASN A 135 13.11 3.94 4.48
C ASN A 135 12.33 4.09 5.79
N LEU A 136 11.20 3.39 5.91
CA LEU A 136 10.53 3.12 7.18
C LEU A 136 11.06 1.79 7.71
N SER A 137 11.69 1.83 8.88
CA SER A 137 12.00 0.66 9.68
C SER A 137 11.01 0.57 10.83
N ILE A 138 10.51 -0.64 11.08
CA ILE A 138 9.86 -1.01 12.33
C ILE A 138 10.65 -2.19 12.88
N GLU A 139 10.93 -2.16 14.17
CA GLU A 139 11.70 -3.16 14.91
C GLU A 139 10.83 -3.60 16.08
N ASP A 140 10.48 -4.87 16.10
CA ASP A 140 9.80 -5.55 17.19
C ASP A 140 10.79 -6.57 17.77
N PRO A 141 11.33 -6.33 18.97
CA PRO A 141 12.33 -7.22 19.55
C PRO A 141 11.72 -8.17 20.61
N ASP A 142 12.09 -9.46 20.54
CA ASP A 142 11.87 -10.51 21.56
C ASP A 142 11.85 -9.99 23.02
N ILE A 143 12.75 -9.05 23.33
CA ILE A 143 12.87 -8.38 24.62
C ILE A 143 13.10 -6.88 24.41
N GLY A 144 12.05 -6.08 24.49
CA GLY A 144 12.16 -4.62 24.53
C GLY A 144 10.85 -3.87 24.45
N GLU A 145 10.94 -2.57 24.18
CA GLU A 145 9.84 -1.81 23.61
C GLU A 145 10.03 -1.76 22.10
N PRO A 146 9.00 -2.05 21.30
CA PRO A 146 9.08 -1.93 19.86
C PRO A 146 9.38 -0.49 19.44
N SER A 147 10.14 -0.36 18.37
CA SER A 147 10.64 0.93 17.89
C SER A 147 10.44 1.08 16.39
N TRP A 148 10.52 2.32 15.92
CA TRP A 148 10.54 2.61 14.50
C TRP A 148 11.47 3.79 14.23
N TYR A 149 11.93 3.91 12.99
CA TYR A 149 12.60 5.10 12.52
C TYR A 149 12.34 5.34 11.03
N LEU A 150 12.45 6.60 10.64
CA LEU A 150 12.58 7.02 9.26
C LEU A 150 14.00 7.49 9.02
N THR A 151 14.60 7.05 7.91
CA THR A 151 15.91 7.55 7.49
C THR A 151 15.76 8.86 6.73
N THR A 152 16.76 9.74 6.80
CA THR A 152 16.98 10.79 5.77
C THR A 152 16.73 10.22 4.37
N PRO A 153 15.98 10.90 3.49
CA PRO A 153 15.73 10.38 2.16
C PRO A 153 17.01 10.28 1.35
N VAL A 154 17.13 9.17 0.62
CA VAL A 154 18.25 8.90 -0.28
C VAL A 154 17.69 8.66 -1.67
N ASN A 155 18.44 9.05 -2.70
CA ASN A 155 18.26 8.50 -4.05
C ASN A 155 19.41 7.52 -4.35
N PRO A 156 19.38 6.77 -5.48
CA PRO A 156 20.43 5.77 -5.76
C PRO A 156 21.87 6.30 -5.90
N TYR A 157 22.09 7.61 -5.86
CA TYR A 157 23.39 8.25 -6.10
C TYR A 157 23.87 9.16 -4.95
N LYS A 158 22.97 9.62 -4.07
CA LYS A 158 23.28 10.52 -2.95
C LYS A 158 22.24 10.47 -1.83
N SER A 159 22.67 10.79 -0.60
CA SER A 159 21.77 11.30 0.43
C SER A 159 21.22 12.67 0.03
N CYS A 160 19.98 12.96 0.40
CA CYS A 160 19.35 14.26 0.19
C CYS A 160 19.40 15.18 1.42
N GLY A 161 20.28 14.85 2.37
CA GLY A 161 20.63 15.67 3.53
C GLY A 161 22.09 15.47 3.96
N SER A 162 22.53 16.19 4.99
CA SER A 162 23.91 16.16 5.47
C SER A 162 24.32 14.87 6.19
N VAL A 163 23.38 14.07 6.67
CA VAL A 163 23.63 12.81 7.38
C VAL A 163 22.51 11.81 7.05
N PHE A 164 22.83 10.51 6.98
CA PHE A 164 21.84 9.44 7.09
C PHE A 164 21.53 9.26 8.58
N GLU A 165 20.50 9.96 9.06
CA GLU A 165 20.05 9.85 10.45
C GLU A 165 18.71 9.13 10.46
N GLY A 166 18.65 8.08 11.29
CA GLY A 166 17.42 7.57 11.88
C GLY A 166 17.64 7.56 13.40
N GLN A 167 16.63 7.92 14.17
CA GLN A 167 16.63 7.72 15.61
C GLN A 167 15.44 6.86 15.98
N ASN A 168 15.71 5.70 16.56
CA ASN A 168 14.67 4.79 17.04
C ASN A 168 13.76 5.55 18.03
N GLN A 169 12.50 5.69 17.66
CA GLN A 169 11.43 6.13 18.54
C GLN A 169 10.78 4.88 19.10
N THR A 170 10.84 4.65 20.42
CA THR A 170 9.99 3.62 21.03
C THR A 170 8.53 4.04 20.88
N PHE A 171 7.67 3.10 20.51
CA PHE A 171 6.26 3.39 20.23
C PHE A 171 5.35 2.28 20.79
N GLY A 172 4.84 2.52 22.00
CA GLY A 172 3.90 1.62 22.66
C GLY A 172 2.53 1.57 21.98
N GLU A 173 1.69 0.62 22.38
CA GLU A 173 0.31 0.49 21.90
C GLU A 173 -0.48 1.80 22.01
N GLY A 174 -1.37 2.03 21.04
CA GLY A 174 -2.16 3.26 20.93
C GLY A 174 -1.37 4.55 20.67
N SER A 175 -0.04 4.52 20.58
CA SER A 175 0.78 5.70 20.31
C SER A 175 0.56 6.24 18.88
N GLU A 176 0.55 7.57 18.75
CA GLU A 176 0.49 8.25 17.46
C GLU A 176 1.56 9.34 17.43
N SER A 177 2.42 9.31 16.42
CA SER A 177 3.46 10.30 16.18
C SER A 177 3.17 11.07 14.91
N GLY A 178 3.15 12.40 15.00
CA GLY A 178 2.93 13.28 13.86
C GLY A 178 2.74 14.75 14.23
N VAL A 179 3.24 15.62 13.35
CA VAL A 179 3.00 17.08 13.30
C VAL A 179 3.54 17.93 14.47
N LYS A 180 3.92 17.36 15.62
CA LYS A 180 4.61 18.13 16.68
C LYS A 180 6.14 18.07 16.63
N ASP A 181 6.69 16.93 16.28
CA ASP A 181 8.14 16.69 16.24
C ASP A 181 8.57 16.33 14.80
N ASN A 182 9.65 16.94 14.33
CA ASN A 182 10.12 16.81 12.94
C ASN A 182 10.78 15.44 12.71
N LEU A 183 9.98 14.40 12.49
CA LEU A 183 10.46 13.05 12.19
C LEU A 183 10.81 12.87 10.69
N GLY A 184 11.35 13.96 10.12
CA GLY A 184 12.17 14.01 8.91
C GLY A 184 13.36 14.92 9.21
N TYR A 185 14.55 14.35 9.29
CA TYR A 185 15.82 14.97 9.71
C TYR A 185 16.41 15.98 8.69
N GLY A 186 15.64 16.99 8.28
CA GLY A 186 16.14 18.11 7.47
C GLY A 186 15.17 18.65 6.42
N ASN A 187 15.72 19.46 5.49
CA ASN A 187 14.96 19.99 4.36
C ASN A 187 14.76 18.92 3.28
N GLY A 188 13.64 18.96 2.55
CA GLY A 188 13.36 18.02 1.46
C GLY A 188 12.74 16.67 1.84
N GLN A 189 12.42 16.41 3.10
CA GLN A 189 12.29 15.00 3.52
C GLN A 189 10.90 14.38 3.36
N GLY A 190 9.95 15.15 2.84
CA GLY A 190 8.55 14.81 2.90
C GLY A 190 8.00 15.02 4.31
N LYS A 191 6.79 14.52 4.56
CA LYS A 191 6.11 14.59 5.85
C LYS A 191 5.38 13.29 6.05
N TYR A 192 5.55 12.70 7.23
CA TYR A 192 4.97 11.41 7.56
C TYR A 192 4.28 11.45 8.91
N LYS A 193 3.44 10.44 9.15
CA LYS A 193 2.79 10.13 10.41
C LYS A 193 2.81 8.61 10.57
N ILE A 194 3.02 8.11 11.78
CA ILE A 194 2.87 6.68 12.10
C ILE A 194 2.11 6.52 13.40
N LYS A 195 1.26 5.49 13.44
CA LYS A 195 0.39 5.17 14.57
C LYS A 195 0.45 3.68 14.86
N ARG A 196 0.76 3.31 16.10
CA ARG A 196 0.48 1.96 16.61
C ARG A 196 -0.98 1.86 17.03
N TYR A 197 -1.56 0.70 16.81
CA TYR A 197 -2.81 0.29 17.43
C TYR A 197 -2.51 -0.68 18.57
N ASP A 198 -3.52 -1.04 19.34
CA ASP A 198 -3.42 -2.14 20.28
C ASP A 198 -3.27 -3.45 19.48
N ASP A 199 -2.48 -4.38 19.98
CA ASP A 199 -2.16 -5.62 19.27
C ASP A 199 -3.35 -6.61 19.39
N ASP A 200 -3.77 -7.20 18.26
CA ASP A 200 -4.99 -8.02 18.16
C ASP A 200 -4.77 -9.22 17.22
N ASP A 201 -4.87 -10.42 17.79
CA ASP A 201 -4.65 -11.70 17.11
C ASP A 201 -5.47 -11.87 15.82
N LYS A 202 -6.75 -11.46 15.85
CA LYS A 202 -7.66 -11.61 14.70
C LYS A 202 -7.30 -10.62 13.61
N ILE A 203 -6.88 -9.41 13.99
CA ILE A 203 -6.44 -8.40 13.03
C ILE A 203 -5.12 -8.85 12.40
N ALA A 204 -4.10 -9.22 13.18
CA ALA A 204 -2.82 -9.66 12.62
C ALA A 204 -2.97 -10.88 11.68
N ARG A 205 -3.78 -11.89 12.07
CA ARG A 205 -4.17 -13.00 11.17
C ARG A 205 -4.92 -12.56 9.92
N GLN A 206 -5.83 -11.59 10.02
CA GLN A 206 -6.55 -11.04 8.86
C GLN A 206 -5.59 -10.34 7.88
N TRP A 207 -4.61 -9.60 8.40
CA TRP A 207 -3.68 -8.82 7.58
C TRP A 207 -2.55 -9.66 6.97
N THR A 208 -2.05 -10.68 7.67
CA THR A 208 -1.10 -11.66 7.11
C THR A 208 -1.78 -12.66 6.18
N GLY A 209 -3.06 -12.97 6.40
CA GLY A 209 -3.74 -14.12 5.78
C GLY A 209 -3.33 -15.47 6.39
N VAL A 210 -2.48 -15.45 7.43
CA VAL A 210 -2.01 -16.63 8.18
C VAL A 210 -2.93 -16.84 9.38
N ASN A 211 -3.35 -18.08 9.64
CA ASN A 211 -4.21 -18.42 10.78
C ASN A 211 -3.50 -19.43 11.69
N ASN A 212 -2.44 -18.97 12.36
CA ASN A 212 -1.72 -19.71 13.39
C ASN A 212 -1.36 -18.75 14.54
N TRP A 213 -0.73 -19.26 15.61
CA TRP A 213 -0.40 -18.47 16.80
C TRP A 213 0.82 -17.56 16.65
N LYS A 214 1.61 -17.72 15.57
CA LYS A 214 2.91 -17.04 15.36
C LYS A 214 2.78 -15.65 14.75
N VAL A 215 1.54 -15.19 14.61
CA VAL A 215 1.19 -13.84 14.16
C VAL A 215 0.22 -13.19 15.16
N ASP A 216 0.01 -13.79 16.35
CA ASP A 216 -0.96 -13.30 17.33
C ASP A 216 -0.43 -12.08 18.12
N ASP A 217 0.89 -11.94 18.12
CA ASP A 217 1.74 -10.93 18.76
C ASP A 217 2.20 -9.83 17.79
N TRP A 218 2.06 -10.03 16.47
CA TRP A 218 2.55 -9.09 15.47
C TRP A 218 1.92 -7.70 15.60
N ILE A 219 2.77 -6.69 15.70
CA ILE A 219 2.38 -5.30 15.89
C ILE A 219 1.53 -4.79 14.75
N ARG A 220 0.52 -3.99 15.10
CA ARG A 220 -0.21 -3.20 14.10
C ARG A 220 0.23 -1.74 14.06
N ALA A 221 0.82 -1.32 12.94
CA ALA A 221 1.22 0.07 12.69
C ALA A 221 0.70 0.60 11.33
N ASP A 222 -0.03 1.71 11.31
CA ASP A 222 -0.38 2.41 10.06
C ASP A 222 0.60 3.57 9.82
N PHE A 223 0.97 3.80 8.56
CA PHE A 223 1.90 4.83 8.10
C PHE A 223 1.23 5.75 7.08
N TRP A 224 1.41 7.05 7.17
CA TRP A 224 0.84 8.02 6.23
C TRP A 224 1.95 8.85 5.58
N VAL A 225 1.95 8.91 4.24
CA VAL A 225 2.72 9.88 3.45
C VAL A 225 1.87 11.12 3.23
N LEU A 226 2.14 12.18 4.00
CA LEU A 226 1.46 13.47 3.90
C LEU A 226 2.08 14.34 2.79
N GLU A 227 3.41 14.29 2.67
CA GLU A 227 4.19 14.98 1.62
C GLU A 227 5.34 14.07 1.19
N GLN A 228 5.64 14.04 -0.11
CA GLN A 228 6.69 13.18 -0.67
C GLN A 228 8.09 13.77 -0.45
N PRO A 229 9.15 12.94 -0.36
CA PRO A 229 10.52 13.42 -0.29
C PRO A 229 10.98 14.03 -1.63
N TYR A 230 11.94 14.96 -1.57
CA TYR A 230 12.58 15.64 -2.69
C TYR A 230 14.06 15.99 -2.38
N CYS A 231 14.83 16.30 -3.41
CA CYS A 231 16.24 16.72 -3.35
C CYS A 231 16.54 17.83 -4.37
#